data_AF-A0A941TA77-F1
#
_entry.id   AF-A0A941TA77-F1
#
_cell.length_a   1.000
_cell.length_b   1.000
_cell.length_c   1.000
_cell.angle_alpha   90.00
_cell.angle_beta   90.00
_cell.angle_gamma   90.00
#
_symmetry.space_group_name_H-M   'P 1'
#
loop_
_entity.id
_entity.type
_entity.pdbx_description
1 polymer ?
#
loop_
_entity_poly.entity_id
_entity_poly.type
_entity_poly.pdbx_seq_one_letter_code
_entity_poly.pdbx_strand_id
1 'polypeptide(L)'
;MNEKSHVSMEQHVCLVCGTAFDTGSILLDRRLRASMNRHTTTGWSLCAEHQKLSDDGFVALVECDPQRSGSPASAARLKLEQAYRTGRLAHLKRDVFTKVFNVPIAGNQPCVFVEPGVIERIQSMVAPATH
;
A
#
# COMPACT_ATOMS: atom_id res chain seq x y z
N MET A 1 -21.23 -19.24 8.49
CA MET A 1 -22.16 -18.10 8.55
C MET A 1 -21.53 -17.09 9.50
N ASN A 2 -21.18 -15.88 9.05
CA ASN A 2 -20.52 -14.88 9.90
C ASN A 2 -21.63 -14.20 10.73
N GLU A 3 -21.70 -14.48 12.03
CA GLU A 3 -22.66 -13.81 12.93
C GLU A 3 -22.34 -12.31 12.93
N LYS A 4 -23.29 -11.52 12.42
CA LYS A 4 -23.16 -10.07 12.46
C LYS A 4 -23.26 -9.59 13.91
N SER A 5 -22.50 -8.56 14.23
CA SER A 5 -22.42 -7.95 15.55
C SER A 5 -22.69 -6.45 15.47
N HIS A 6 -23.11 -5.86 16.59
CA HIS A 6 -23.20 -4.41 16.74
C HIS A 6 -21.86 -3.79 17.12
N VAL A 7 -20.85 -4.63 17.40
CA VAL A 7 -19.47 -4.26 17.69
C VAL A 7 -18.55 -4.92 16.65
N SER A 8 -17.58 -4.17 16.13
CA SER A 8 -16.60 -4.68 15.16
C SER A 8 -15.21 -4.16 15.46
N MET A 9 -14.18 -4.95 15.18
CA MET A 9 -12.79 -4.46 15.17
C MET A 9 -12.55 -3.72 13.86
N GLU A 10 -12.05 -2.49 13.97
CA GLU A 10 -11.69 -1.69 12.79
C GLU A 10 -10.41 -2.22 12.16
N GLN A 11 -10.44 -2.36 10.82
CA GLN A 11 -9.28 -2.70 10.02
C GLN A 11 -9.00 -1.64 8.97
N HIS A 12 -7.72 -1.42 8.71
CA HIS A 12 -7.26 -0.70 7.53
C HIS A 12 -6.52 -1.65 6.59
N VAL A 13 -6.48 -1.32 5.30
CA VAL A 13 -5.68 -2.04 4.32
C VAL A 13 -4.35 -1.33 4.12
N CYS A 14 -3.25 -2.09 4.15
CA CYS A 14 -1.93 -1.56 3.88
C CYS A 14 -1.82 -1.06 2.43
N LEU A 15 -1.41 0.20 2.24
CA LEU A 15 -1.19 0.77 0.92
C LEU A 15 -0.13 0.01 0.10
N VAL A 16 0.88 -0.54 0.79
CA VAL A 16 2.04 -1.20 0.18
C VAL A 16 1.75 -2.68 -0.10
N CYS A 17 1.50 -3.49 0.94
CA CYS A 17 1.30 -4.94 0.76
C CYS A 17 -0.16 -5.37 0.52
N GLY A 18 -1.14 -4.47 0.67
CA GLY A 18 -2.56 -4.81 0.49
C GLY A 18 -3.15 -5.68 1.60
N THR A 19 -2.41 -5.96 2.67
CA THR A 19 -2.90 -6.76 3.80
C THR A 19 -3.78 -5.91 4.72
N ALA A 20 -4.93 -6.46 5.13
CA ALA A 20 -5.76 -5.86 6.17
C ALA A 20 -5.11 -6.05 7.55
N PHE A 21 -5.10 -5.01 8.36
CA PHE A 21 -4.56 -5.03 9.72
C PHE A 21 -5.47 -4.27 10.67
N ASP A 22 -5.51 -4.70 11.93
CA ASP A 22 -6.31 -4.08 12.97
C ASP A 22 -5.72 -2.72 13.34
N THR A 23 -6.58 -1.70 13.43
CA THR A 23 -6.16 -0.35 13.87
C THR A 23 -6.10 -0.25 15.40
N GLY A 24 -6.70 -1.22 16.10
CA GLY A 24 -6.92 -1.18 17.55
C GLY A 24 -8.18 -0.42 17.95
N SER A 25 -8.88 0.21 17.01
CA SER A 25 -10.16 0.87 17.25
C SER A 25 -11.32 -0.13 17.23
N ILE A 26 -12.35 0.13 18.04
CA ILE A 26 -13.58 -0.64 18.05
C ILE A 26 -14.70 0.23 17.46
N LEU A 27 -15.42 -0.31 16.49
CA LEU A 27 -16.62 0.29 15.92
C LEU A 27 -17.86 -0.20 16.67
N LEU A 28 -18.77 0.73 16.97
CA LEU A 28 -20.05 0.44 17.62
C LEU A 28 -21.19 1.01 16.76
N ASP A 29 -22.14 0.16 16.38
CA ASP A 29 -23.38 0.60 15.78
C ASP A 29 -24.18 1.39 16.84
N ARG A 30 -24.39 2.69 16.59
CA ARG A 30 -25.06 3.60 17.55
C ARG A 30 -26.50 3.18 17.88
N ARG A 31 -27.13 2.33 17.06
CA ARG A 31 -28.48 1.80 17.27
C ARG A 31 -28.45 0.37 17.84
N LEU A 32 -27.26 -0.13 18.21
CA LEU A 32 -27.01 -1.47 18.73
C LEU A 32 -27.53 -2.59 17.81
N ARG A 33 -27.58 -2.34 16.50
CA ARG A 33 -28.01 -3.33 15.52
C ARG A 33 -26.85 -4.24 15.16
N ALA A 34 -27.13 -5.53 14.98
CA ALA A 34 -26.18 -6.51 14.45
C ALA A 34 -25.91 -6.26 12.94
N SER A 35 -25.24 -5.15 12.63
CA SER A 35 -25.07 -4.61 11.28
C SER A 35 -23.69 -4.92 10.68
N MET A 36 -22.67 -5.16 11.51
CA MET A 36 -21.27 -5.27 11.09
C MET A 36 -20.74 -6.70 11.19
N ASN A 37 -19.71 -7.00 10.40
CA ASN A 37 -18.93 -8.23 10.57
C ASN A 37 -18.02 -8.12 11.80
N ARG A 38 -17.40 -9.23 12.22
CA ARG A 38 -16.41 -9.19 13.32
C ARG A 38 -15.23 -8.25 13.06
N HIS A 39 -14.79 -8.16 11.81
CA HIS A 39 -13.79 -7.18 11.34
C HIS A 39 -14.41 -6.33 10.23
N THR A 40 -14.22 -5.01 10.30
CA THR A 40 -14.74 -4.06 9.32
C THR A 40 -13.62 -3.21 8.78
N THR A 41 -13.40 -3.27 7.47
CA THR A 41 -12.43 -2.44 6.78
C THR A 41 -12.99 -1.04 6.55
N THR A 42 -12.41 -0.02 7.17
CA THR A 42 -12.90 1.37 7.09
C THR A 42 -12.04 2.28 6.22
N GLY A 43 -10.82 1.87 5.87
CA GLY A 43 -9.91 2.71 5.12
C GLY A 43 -8.56 2.10 4.78
N TRP A 44 -7.64 2.97 4.39
CA TRP A 44 -6.29 2.64 3.95
C TRP A 44 -5.26 3.29 4.87
N SER A 45 -4.21 2.57 5.21
CA SER A 45 -3.11 3.08 6.02
C SER A 45 -1.83 2.26 5.78
N LEU A 46 -0.76 2.47 6.53
CA LEU A 46 0.44 1.64 6.51
C LEU A 46 0.42 0.66 7.69
N CYS A 47 0.78 -0.59 7.44
CA CYS A 47 0.98 -1.53 8.53
C CYS A 47 2.30 -1.19 9.25
N ALA A 48 2.49 -1.70 10.46
CA ALA A 48 3.64 -1.35 11.31
C ALA A 48 5.01 -1.48 10.62
N GLU A 49 5.19 -2.51 9.79
CA GLU A 49 6.43 -2.73 9.04
C GLU A 49 6.69 -1.62 8.01
N HIS A 50 5.69 -1.30 7.18
CA HIS A 50 5.80 -0.27 6.15
C HIS A 50 5.80 1.14 6.75
N GLN A 51 5.14 1.33 7.90
CA GLN A 51 5.19 2.58 8.66
C GLN A 51 6.63 2.86 9.11
N LYS A 52 7.28 1.88 9.75
CA LYS A 52 8.68 1.99 10.19
C LYS A 52 9.64 2.32 9.05
N LEU A 53 9.46 1.70 7.89
CA LEU A 53 10.28 2.00 6.70
C LEU A 53 10.02 3.43 6.20
N SER A 54 8.78 3.90 6.23
CA SER A 54 8.46 5.28 5.86
C SER A 54 9.06 6.31 6.83
N ASP A 55 9.03 6.00 8.13
CA ASP A 55 9.62 6.81 9.19
C ASP A 55 11.16 6.87 9.08
N ASP A 56 11.81 5.80 8.63
CA ASP A 56 13.26 5.76 8.36
C ASP A 56 13.66 6.49 7.05
N GLY A 57 12.69 7.05 6.33
CA GLY A 57 12.98 7.82 5.12
C GLY A 57 12.93 7.01 3.82
N PHE A 58 12.39 5.79 3.85
CA PHE A 58 12.16 4.99 2.65
C PHE A 58 10.81 5.30 2.00
N VAL A 59 10.77 5.10 0.69
CA VAL A 59 9.55 5.05 -0.13
C VAL A 59 9.43 3.65 -0.69
N ALA A 60 8.23 3.08 -0.57
CA ALA A 60 7.92 1.79 -1.18
C ALA A 60 7.60 1.95 -2.66
N LEU A 61 8.30 1.22 -3.52
CA LEU A 61 7.93 0.94 -4.89
C LEU A 61 7.02 -0.28 -4.90
N VAL A 62 5.79 -0.09 -5.38
CA VAL A 62 4.80 -1.15 -5.50
C VAL A 62 4.61 -1.44 -6.98
N GLU A 63 4.99 -2.64 -7.41
CA GLU A 63 4.75 -3.05 -8.78
C GLU A 63 3.26 -3.38 -8.98
N CYS A 64 2.65 -2.70 -9.95
CA CYS A 64 1.25 -2.90 -10.32
C CYS A 64 1.12 -3.36 -11.76
N ASP A 65 0.24 -4.34 -12.00
CA ASP A 65 -0.05 -4.82 -13.33
C ASP A 65 -1.08 -3.91 -14.01
N PRO A 66 -0.71 -3.14 -15.05
CA PRO A 66 -1.61 -2.17 -15.66
C PRO A 66 -2.76 -2.82 -16.44
N GLN A 67 -2.61 -4.05 -16.92
CA GLN A 67 -3.68 -4.76 -17.65
C GLN A 67 -4.79 -5.22 -16.71
N ARG A 68 -4.44 -5.57 -15.47
CA ARG A 68 -5.39 -6.03 -14.44
C ARG A 68 -5.88 -4.92 -13.52
N SER A 69 -5.16 -3.79 -13.45
CA SER A 69 -5.48 -2.67 -12.57
C SER A 69 -6.61 -1.75 -13.06
N GLY A 70 -7.28 -2.12 -14.16
CA GLY A 70 -8.27 -1.27 -14.83
C GLY A 70 -7.59 -0.17 -15.64
N SER A 71 -7.95 -0.02 -16.92
CA SER A 71 -7.34 1.00 -17.77
C SER A 71 -7.64 2.40 -17.22
N PRO A 72 -6.62 3.23 -16.92
CA PRO A 72 -6.85 4.64 -16.65
C PRO A 72 -7.24 5.28 -17.98
N ALA A 73 -8.52 5.61 -18.13
CA ALA A 73 -8.93 6.56 -19.14
C ALA A 73 -8.28 7.91 -18.79
N SER A 74 -7.16 8.23 -19.45
CA SER A 74 -6.44 9.51 -19.41
C SER A 74 -5.82 9.90 -18.07
N ALA A 75 -4.49 9.84 -17.96
CA ALA A 75 -3.62 10.60 -17.02
C ALA A 75 -4.03 10.69 -15.53
N ALA A 76 -4.99 9.88 -15.10
CA ALA A 76 -5.59 9.95 -13.78
C ALA A 76 -4.88 8.99 -12.84
N ARG A 77 -4.52 9.50 -11.66
CA ARG A 77 -3.93 8.72 -10.56
C ARG A 77 -4.75 7.45 -10.34
N LEU A 78 -4.07 6.31 -10.41
CA LEU A 78 -4.70 5.01 -10.18
C LEU A 78 -5.30 4.97 -8.77
N LYS A 79 -6.57 4.62 -8.64
CA LYS A 79 -7.21 4.49 -7.32
C LYS A 79 -6.59 3.29 -6.59
N LEU A 80 -6.35 3.45 -5.29
CA LEU A 80 -5.75 2.43 -4.43
C LEU A 80 -6.49 1.08 -4.47
N GLU A 81 -7.80 1.15 -4.64
CA GLU A 81 -8.72 0.01 -4.71
C GLU A 81 -8.62 -0.75 -6.04
N GLN A 82 -8.14 -0.08 -7.11
CA GLN A 82 -8.02 -0.63 -8.46
C GLN A 82 -6.61 -1.14 -8.76
N ALA A 83 -5.63 -0.80 -7.91
CA ALA A 83 -4.24 -1.26 -8.05
C ALA A 83 -4.13 -2.78 -7.86
N TYR A 84 -4.02 -3.51 -8.97
CA TYR A 84 -3.62 -4.91 -8.96
C TYR A 84 -2.13 -5.00 -8.67
N ARG A 85 -1.79 -5.22 -7.40
CA ARG A 85 -0.42 -5.39 -6.93
C ARG A 85 0.08 -6.77 -7.33
N THR A 86 1.25 -6.86 -7.96
CA THR A 86 1.84 -8.15 -8.35
C THR A 86 2.45 -8.90 -7.16
N GLY A 87 2.66 -8.19 -6.04
CA GLY A 87 3.37 -8.69 -4.86
C GLY A 87 4.86 -8.38 -4.89
N ARG A 88 5.41 -7.85 -5.99
CA ARG A 88 6.79 -7.34 -6.04
C ARG A 88 6.84 -5.95 -5.43
N LEU A 89 7.70 -5.81 -4.43
CA LEU A 89 7.87 -4.60 -3.64
C LEU A 89 9.37 -4.30 -3.52
N ALA A 90 9.73 -3.02 -3.52
CA ALA A 90 11.09 -2.58 -3.20
C ALA A 90 11.05 -1.31 -2.36
N HIS A 91 12.08 -1.07 -1.55
CA HIS A 91 12.18 0.13 -0.74
C HIS A 91 13.42 0.92 -1.12
N LEU A 92 13.26 2.21 -1.39
CA LEU A 92 14.34 3.12 -1.75
C LEU A 92 14.34 4.31 -0.81
N LYS A 93 15.52 4.81 -0.42
CA LYS A 93 15.60 6.08 0.29
C LYS A 93 15.05 7.21 -0.59
N ARG A 94 14.30 8.14 0.01
CA ARG A 94 13.68 9.29 -0.69
C ARG A 94 14.66 10.06 -1.59
N ASP A 95 15.89 10.29 -1.10
CA ASP A 95 16.94 10.98 -1.85
C ASP A 95 17.38 10.18 -3.10
N VAL A 96 17.51 8.86 -2.96
CA VAL A 96 17.88 7.96 -4.07
C VAL A 96 16.76 7.87 -5.09
N PHE A 97 15.50 7.83 -4.66
CA PHE A 97 14.38 7.86 -5.60
C PHE A 97 14.43 9.09 -6.49
N THR A 98 14.64 10.27 -5.91
CA THR A 98 14.70 11.53 -6.67
C THR A 98 15.82 11.50 -7.71
N LYS A 99 16.96 10.88 -7.39
CA LYS A 99 18.08 10.68 -8.31
C LYS A 99 17.79 9.68 -9.43
N VAL A 100 17.13 8.55 -9.11
CA VAL A 100 16.87 7.47 -10.07
C VAL A 100 15.75 7.85 -11.04
N PHE A 101 14.67 8.46 -10.54
CA PHE A 101 13.49 8.77 -11.34
C PHE A 101 13.48 10.20 -11.87
N ASN A 102 14.38 11.07 -11.40
CA ASN A 102 14.41 12.50 -11.74
C ASN A 102 13.06 13.21 -11.51
N VAL A 103 12.26 12.72 -10.55
CA VAL A 103 10.96 13.26 -10.17
C VAL A 103 10.94 13.49 -8.66
N PRO A 104 10.49 14.66 -8.18
CA PRO A 104 10.34 14.91 -6.75
C PRO A 104 9.18 14.08 -6.17
N ILE A 105 9.41 13.48 -5.01
CA ILE A 105 8.34 12.88 -4.19
C ILE A 105 7.95 13.87 -3.09
N ALA A 106 6.65 14.05 -2.87
CA ALA A 106 6.16 14.82 -1.71
C ALA A 106 6.59 14.15 -0.39
N GLY A 107 7.06 14.92 0.58
CA GLY A 107 7.66 14.37 1.82
C GLY A 107 6.77 13.38 2.59
N ASN A 108 5.45 13.50 2.46
CA ASN A 108 4.47 12.63 3.12
C ASN A 108 3.93 11.50 2.23
N GLN A 109 4.57 11.21 1.09
CA GLN A 109 4.15 10.12 0.21
C GLN A 109 4.90 8.83 0.61
N PRO A 110 4.20 7.78 1.10
CA PRO A 110 4.85 6.58 1.60
C PRO A 110 5.14 5.54 0.51
N CYS A 111 4.41 5.58 -0.61
CA CYS A 111 4.56 4.64 -1.70
C CYS A 111 4.32 5.26 -3.07
N VAL A 112 4.92 4.63 -4.09
CA VAL A 112 4.77 4.95 -5.51
C VAL A 112 4.45 3.66 -6.26
N PHE A 113 3.46 3.71 -7.14
CA PHE A 113 3.15 2.61 -8.03
C PHE A 113 4.03 2.67 -9.26
N VAL A 114 4.66 1.54 -9.58
CA VAL A 114 5.55 1.40 -10.74
C VAL A 114 5.07 0.30 -11.67
N GLU A 115 5.42 0.44 -12.94
CA GLU A 115 5.14 -0.56 -13.96
C GLU A 115 5.96 -1.85 -13.75
N PRO A 116 5.46 -2.99 -14.26
CA PRO A 116 6.19 -4.25 -14.20
C PRO A 116 7.58 -4.12 -14.82
N GLY A 117 8.58 -4.65 -14.11
CA GLY A 117 9.98 -4.64 -14.57
C GLY A 117 10.81 -3.43 -14.13
N VAL A 118 10.22 -2.37 -13.57
CA VAL A 118 10.98 -1.25 -12.98
C VAL A 118 11.84 -1.72 -11.81
N ILE A 119 11.27 -2.53 -10.91
CA ILE A 119 12.00 -3.08 -9.75
C ILE A 119 13.16 -3.97 -10.21
N GLU A 120 12.93 -4.81 -11.21
CA GLU A 120 13.94 -5.70 -11.79
C GLU A 120 15.07 -4.91 -12.47
N ARG A 121 14.72 -3.83 -13.18
CA ARG A 121 15.70 -2.93 -13.79
C ARG A 121 16.59 -2.27 -12.74
N ILE A 122 16.00 -1.80 -11.64
CA ILE A 122 16.75 -1.19 -10.53
C ILE A 122 17.68 -2.22 -9.88
N GLN A 123 17.19 -3.44 -9.63
CA GLN A 123 18.01 -4.54 -9.10
C GLN A 123 19.19 -4.87 -10.02
N SER A 124 18.98 -4.84 -11.35
CA SER A 124 20.03 -5.09 -12.34
C SER A 124 21.10 -3.99 -12.40
N MET A 125 20.80 -2.79 -11.88
CA MET A 125 21.76 -1.67 -11.79
C MET A 125 22.63 -1.73 -10.52
N VAL A 126 22.25 -2.56 -9.56
CA VAL A 126 23.07 -2.84 -8.38
C VAL A 126 24.07 -3.93 -8.78
N ALA A 127 25.37 -3.65 -8.68
CA ALA A 127 26.38 -4.68 -8.85
C ALA A 127 26.03 -5.87 -7.92
N PRO A 128 26.16 -7.14 -8.37
CA PRO A 128 25.92 -8.26 -7.49
C PRO A 128 26.74 -8.05 -6.22
N ALA A 129 26.09 -8.09 -5.06
CA ALA A 129 26.79 -7.99 -3.79
C ALA A 129 27.79 -9.14 -3.75
N THR A 130 29.07 -8.83 -3.99
CA THR A 130 30.16 -9.79 -3.89
C THR A 130 30.20 -10.24 -2.45
N HIS A 131 29.74 -11.46 -2.21
CA HIS A 131 29.71 -12.10 -0.90
C HIS A 131 30.99 -12.90 -0.67
#